data_AF-A0A815ZU57-F1
#
_entry.id   AF-A0A815ZU57-F1
#
_cell.length_a   1.000
_cell.length_b   1.000
_cell.length_c   1.000
_cell.angle_alpha   90.00
_cell.angle_beta   90.00
_cell.angle_gamma   90.00
#
_symmetry.space_group_name_H-M   'P 1'
#
loop_
_entity.id
_entity.type
_entity.pdbx_description
1 polymer ?
#
loop_
_entity_poly.entity_id
_entity_poly.type
_entity_poly.pdbx_seq_one_letter_code
_entity_poly.pdbx_strand_id
1 'polypeptide(L)'
;MTLNEFKQLKDSVGHLMAINSFLSTTKYRNLAEIWAGDGEDRPKLESVIFEIIIDESEFGDISVVFADITAESIFEEEREVLLAMGTTLRIESVEPEGNA
;
A
#
# COMPACT_ATOMS: atom_id res chain seq x y z
N MET A 1 -2.40 -11.88 -1.76
CA MET A 1 -3.34 -11.93 -0.61
C MET A 1 -4.22 -13.17 -0.73
N THR A 2 -4.47 -13.97 0.29
CA THR A 2 -5.40 -15.11 0.14
C THR A 2 -6.83 -14.62 -0.10
N LEU A 3 -7.69 -15.46 -0.71
CA LEU A 3 -9.09 -15.09 -0.96
C LEU A 3 -9.86 -14.75 0.33
N ASN A 4 -9.52 -15.39 1.46
CA ASN A 4 -10.16 -15.06 2.74
C ASN A 4 -9.71 -13.72 3.29
N GLU A 5 -8.41 -13.42 3.24
CA GLU A 5 -7.88 -12.09 3.62
C GLU A 5 -8.47 -10.99 2.73
N PHE A 6 -8.62 -11.26 1.43
CA PHE A 6 -9.23 -10.31 0.50
C PHE A 6 -10.72 -10.05 0.81
N LYS A 7 -11.48 -11.07 1.18
CA LYS A 7 -12.87 -10.89 1.64
C LYS A 7 -12.93 -10.08 2.93
N GLN A 8 -12.05 -10.38 3.89
CA GLN A 8 -11.95 -9.60 5.14
C GLN A 8 -11.60 -8.13 4.86
N LEU A 9 -10.72 -7.87 3.89
CA LEU A 9 -10.38 -6.51 3.47
C LEU A 9 -11.61 -5.77 2.94
N LYS A 10 -12.39 -6.42 2.06
CA LYS A 10 -13.65 -5.86 1.53
C LYS A 10 -14.67 -5.56 2.62
N ASP A 11 -14.81 -6.47 3.59
CA ASP A 11 -15.73 -6.29 4.72
C ASP A 11 -15.25 -5.20 5.70
N SER A 12 -13.98 -4.80 5.62
CA SER A 12 -13.35 -3.79 6.49
C SER A 12 -13.32 -2.39 5.87
N VAL A 13 -13.99 -2.15 4.74
CA VAL A 13 -14.15 -0.80 4.18
C VAL A 13 -14.75 0.14 5.24
N GLY A 14 -14.22 1.36 5.34
CA GLY A 14 -14.52 2.35 6.37
C GLY A 14 -13.78 2.16 7.71
N HIS A 15 -13.05 1.05 7.89
CA HIS A 15 -12.29 0.77 9.12
C HIS A 15 -10.79 1.04 8.93
N LEU A 16 -10.06 1.02 10.05
CA LEU A 16 -8.61 1.19 10.08
C LEU A 16 -7.90 -0.17 9.99
N MET A 17 -6.85 -0.22 9.17
CA MET A 17 -5.84 -1.28 9.12
C MET A 17 -4.56 -0.75 9.76
N ALA A 18 -3.95 -1.53 10.65
CA ALA A 18 -2.63 -1.24 11.19
C ALA A 18 -1.56 -2.07 10.48
N ILE A 19 -0.47 -1.43 10.09
CA ILE A 19 0.69 -2.10 9.50
C ILE A 19 1.76 -2.28 10.58
N ASN A 20 2.02 -3.54 10.95
CA ASN A 20 2.92 -3.89 12.05
C ASN A 20 4.39 -4.09 11.61
N SER A 21 4.73 -3.64 10.41
CA SER A 21 6.09 -3.61 9.87
C SER A 21 6.33 -2.27 9.19
N PHE A 22 7.56 -2.00 8.75
CA PHE A 22 7.73 -0.98 7.72
C PHE A 22 6.98 -1.40 6.45
N LEU A 23 6.44 -0.42 5.73
CA LEU A 23 5.75 -0.64 4.47
C LEU A 23 6.42 0.19 3.38
N SER A 24 7.18 -0.50 2.53
CA SER A 24 7.78 0.06 1.33
C SER A 24 6.70 0.32 0.28
N THR A 25 6.66 1.53 -0.24
CA THR A 25 5.71 1.94 -1.28
C THR A 25 6.44 2.74 -2.35
N THR A 26 5.80 2.95 -3.49
CA THR A 26 6.35 3.75 -4.58
C THR A 26 5.32 4.75 -5.05
N LYS A 27 5.79 5.91 -5.54
CA LYS A 27 4.94 6.90 -6.22
C LYS A 27 4.53 6.48 -7.64
N TYR A 28 5.11 5.39 -8.15
CA TYR A 28 4.93 4.94 -9.53
C TYR A 28 4.05 3.70 -9.63
N ARG A 29 2.83 3.88 -10.14
CA ARG A 29 1.85 2.79 -10.29
C ARG A 29 2.38 1.62 -11.10
N ASN A 30 3.08 1.88 -12.20
CA ASN A 30 3.66 0.83 -13.05
C ASN A 30 4.66 -0.05 -12.30
N LEU A 31 5.40 0.51 -11.32
CA LEU A 31 6.30 -0.28 -10.50
C LEU A 31 5.52 -1.10 -9.46
N ALA A 32 4.49 -0.52 -8.84
CA ALA A 32 3.59 -1.26 -7.95
C ALA A 32 2.89 -2.42 -8.66
N GLU A 33 2.46 -2.24 -9.92
CA GLU A 33 1.87 -3.28 -10.77
C GLU A 33 2.88 -4.43 -11.04
N ILE A 34 4.13 -4.11 -11.34
CA ILE A 34 5.20 -5.12 -11.52
C ILE A 34 5.36 -5.96 -10.24
N TRP A 35 5.36 -5.32 -9.07
CA TRP A 35 5.50 -6.02 -7.78
C TRP A 35 4.25 -6.82 -7.39
N ALA A 36 3.05 -6.35 -7.76
CA ALA A 36 1.81 -7.08 -7.55
C ALA A 36 1.75 -8.36 -8.39
N GLY A 37 2.29 -8.31 -9.62
CA GLY A 37 2.29 -9.42 -10.58
C GLY A 37 0.90 -9.73 -11.15
N ASP A 38 0.85 -10.63 -12.12
CA ASP A 38 -0.38 -11.05 -12.82
C ASP A 38 -1.19 -12.14 -12.09
N GLY A 39 -0.66 -12.66 -10.99
CA GLY A 39 -1.29 -13.72 -10.18
C GLY A 39 -1.12 -15.14 -10.74
N GLU A 40 -0.47 -15.31 -11.90
CA GLU A 40 -0.29 -16.62 -12.52
C GLU A 40 0.65 -17.54 -11.72
N ASP A 41 1.72 -16.97 -11.15
CA ASP A 41 2.73 -17.70 -10.39
C ASP A 41 2.24 -18.22 -9.03
N ARG A 42 1.16 -17.66 -8.50
CA ARG A 42 0.66 -17.95 -7.14
C ARG A 42 -0.86 -18.15 -7.12
N PRO A 43 -1.38 -19.28 -7.64
CA PRO A 43 -2.81 -19.50 -7.89
C PRO A 43 -3.71 -19.54 -6.64
N LYS A 44 -3.15 -19.45 -5.43
CA LYS A 44 -3.90 -19.36 -4.17
C LYS A 44 -3.92 -17.93 -3.59
N LEU A 45 -3.31 -16.99 -4.28
CA LEU A 45 -3.19 -15.60 -3.89
C LEU A 45 -3.76 -14.70 -4.98
N GLU A 46 -4.50 -13.70 -4.56
CA GLU A 46 -4.93 -12.57 -5.38
C GLU A 46 -3.80 -11.54 -5.44
N SER A 47 -3.55 -11.00 -6.64
CA SER A 47 -2.76 -9.78 -6.86
C SER A 47 -3.56 -8.57 -6.39
N VAL A 48 -2.94 -7.72 -5.58
CA VAL A 48 -3.58 -6.54 -4.99
C VAL A 48 -2.62 -5.37 -5.08
N ILE A 49 -3.13 -4.23 -5.54
CA ILE A 49 -2.43 -2.94 -5.51
C ILE A 49 -3.07 -2.11 -4.40
N PHE A 50 -2.24 -1.57 -3.51
CA PHE A 50 -2.69 -0.63 -2.50
C PHE A 50 -2.41 0.79 -2.98
N GLU A 51 -3.46 1.54 -3.27
CA GLU A 51 -3.36 2.98 -3.49
C GLU A 51 -3.50 3.70 -2.14
N ILE A 52 -2.47 4.43 -1.74
CA ILE A 52 -2.42 5.12 -0.45
C ILE A 52 -2.41 6.61 -0.72
N ILE A 53 -3.46 7.29 -0.26
CA ILE A 53 -3.56 8.75 -0.31
C ILE A 53 -3.15 9.28 1.06
N ILE A 54 -2.16 10.16 1.07
CA ILE A 54 -1.65 10.81 2.26
C ILE A 54 -2.00 12.29 2.16
N ASP A 55 -2.91 12.76 3.02
CA ASP A 55 -3.22 14.18 3.15
C ASP A 55 -2.37 14.78 4.26
N GLU A 56 -1.32 15.52 3.86
CA GLU A 56 -0.41 16.14 4.83
C GLU A 56 -1.07 17.20 5.71
N SER A 57 -2.22 17.75 5.30
CA SER A 57 -2.94 18.76 6.08
C SER A 57 -3.57 18.21 7.36
N GLU A 58 -3.79 16.89 7.43
CA GLU A 58 -4.38 16.20 8.58
C GLU A 58 -3.34 15.91 9.68
N PHE A 59 -2.04 16.06 9.41
CA PHE A 59 -1.00 15.66 10.37
C PHE A 59 -0.73 16.65 11.50
N GLY A 60 -1.16 17.91 11.43
CA GLY A 60 -0.92 18.89 12.50
C GLY A 60 0.53 18.89 13.03
N ASP A 61 0.73 18.64 14.33
CA ASP A 61 2.04 18.50 14.99
C ASP A 61 2.57 17.04 15.05
N ILE A 62 1.94 16.09 14.37
CA ILE A 62 2.24 14.65 14.46
C ILE A 62 3.59 14.31 13.82
N SER A 63 4.29 13.39 14.48
CA SER A 63 5.56 12.80 14.03
C SER A 63 5.48 12.22 12.62
N VAL A 64 6.56 12.39 11.86
CA VAL A 64 6.78 11.81 10.52
C VAL A 64 6.40 10.32 10.49
N VAL A 65 5.27 9.98 9.85
CA VAL A 65 4.79 8.59 9.69
C VAL A 65 5.24 7.94 8.38
N PHE A 66 5.85 8.71 7.49
CA PHE A 66 6.43 8.24 6.23
C PHE A 66 7.61 9.12 5.80
N ALA A 67 8.53 8.58 5.01
CA ALA A 67 9.63 9.34 4.43
C ALA A 67 9.90 8.91 2.99
N ASP A 68 10.18 9.88 2.11
CA ASP A 68 10.78 9.60 0.81
C ASP A 68 12.26 9.28 1.03
N ILE A 69 12.63 8.02 0.82
CA ILE A 69 14.00 7.54 1.04
C ILE A 69 14.74 7.30 -0.27
N THR A 70 14.23 7.84 -1.37
CA THR A 70 14.82 7.70 -2.71
C THR A 70 16.32 8.02 -2.71
N ALA A 71 16.73 9.11 -2.06
CA ALA A 71 18.13 9.57 -2.05
C ALA A 71 19.06 8.72 -1.15
N GLU A 72 18.49 7.93 -0.25
CA GLU A 72 19.23 7.09 0.70
C GLU A 72 19.17 5.60 0.33
N SER A 73 18.31 5.24 -0.63
CA SER A 73 18.14 3.87 -1.11
C SER A 73 19.23 3.50 -2.11
N ILE A 74 19.66 2.23 -2.07
CA ILE A 74 20.50 1.65 -3.12
C ILE A 74 19.75 1.41 -4.43
N PHE A 75 18.42 1.54 -4.42
CA PHE A 75 17.50 1.39 -5.55
C PHE A 75 16.74 2.71 -5.78
N GLU A 76 17.45 3.74 -6.25
CA GLU A 76 16.86 5.07 -6.47
C GLU A 76 15.70 5.07 -7.47
N GLU A 77 15.68 4.10 -8.38
CA GLU A 77 14.63 3.88 -9.38
C GLU A 77 13.29 3.47 -8.78
N GLU A 78 13.28 2.92 -7.55
CA GLU A 78 12.04 2.50 -6.90
C GLU A 78 11.22 3.69 -6.40
N ARG A 79 11.83 4.87 -6.27
CA ARG A 79 11.22 6.09 -5.71
C ARG A 79 10.47 5.80 -4.42
N GLU A 80 11.16 5.11 -3.52
CA GLU A 80 10.54 4.51 -2.35
C GLU A 80 10.07 5.58 -1.37
N VAL A 81 8.80 5.47 -0.98
CA VAL A 81 8.23 6.13 0.20
C VAL A 81 8.01 5.06 1.25
N LEU A 82 8.75 5.15 2.34
CA LEU A 82 8.73 4.19 3.43
C LEU A 82 7.77 4.66 4.52
N LEU A 83 6.72 3.90 4.80
CA LEU A 83 5.81 4.14 5.92
C LEU A 83 6.36 3.46 7.18
N ALA A 84 6.32 4.18 8.30
CA ALA A 84 6.81 3.70 9.58
C ALA A 84 5.94 2.54 10.12
N MET A 85 6.57 1.67 10.91
CA MET A 85 5.86 0.62 11.63
C MET A 85 4.82 1.24 12.59
N GLY A 86 3.64 0.64 12.65
CA GLY A 86 2.51 1.13 13.45
C GLY A 86 1.64 2.14 12.71
N THR A 87 1.93 2.45 11.45
CA THR A 87 1.06 3.30 10.63
C THR A 87 -0.32 2.66 10.50
N THR A 88 -1.35 3.46 10.75
CA THR A 88 -2.75 3.08 10.56
C THR A 88 -3.32 3.76 9.32
N LEU A 89 -3.95 2.98 8.44
CA LEU A 89 -4.55 3.43 7.18
C LEU A 89 -6.05 3.14 7.21
N ARG A 90 -6.88 4.07 6.74
CA ARG A 90 -8.32 3.81 6.54
C ARG A 90 -8.55 3.19 5.18
N ILE A 91 -9.34 2.12 5.13
CA ILE A 91 -9.73 1.49 3.86
C ILE A 91 -10.91 2.26 3.30
N GLU A 92 -10.69 3.05 2.25
CA GLU A 92 -11.76 3.84 1.60
C GLU A 92 -12.61 3.00 0.65
N SER A 93 -11.97 2.20 -0.22
CA SER A 93 -12.65 1.33 -1.17
C SER A 93 -11.80 0.10 -1.51
N VAL A 94 -12.45 -0.90 -2.11
CA VAL A 94 -11.79 -2.08 -2.68
C VAL A 94 -12.48 -2.40 -4.01
N GLU A 95 -11.75 -2.26 -5.10
CA GLU A 95 -12.29 -2.34 -6.45
C GLU A 95 -11.51 -3.38 -7.28
N PRO A 96 -12.16 -4.07 -8.23
CA PRO A 96 -11.44 -4.86 -9.22
C PRO A 96 -10.60 -3.94 -10.10
N GLU A 97 -9.35 -4.31 -10.33
CA GLU A 97 -8.50 -3.62 -11.30
C GLU A 97 -9.08 -3.85 -12.71
N GLY A 98 -9.57 -2.80 -13.37
CA GLY A 98 -10.05 -2.86 -14.76
C GLY A 98 -11.53 -2.55 -15.02
N ASN A 99 -12.11 -1.50 -14.43
CA ASN A 99 -13.29 -0.85 -14.99
C ASN A 99 -13.09 0.68 -15.04
N ALA A 100 -12.68 1.17 -16.20
CA ALA A 100 -12.96 2.52 -16.69
C ALA A 100 -13.75 2.40 -18.01
#